data_AF-A0A2D5E090-F1
#
_entry.id   AF-A0A2D5E090-F1
#
_cell.length_a   1.000
_cell.length_b   1.000
_cell.length_c   1.000
_cell.angle_alpha   90.00
_cell.angle_beta   90.00
_cell.angle_gamma   90.00
#
_symmetry.space_group_name_H-M   'P 1'
#
loop_
_entity.id
_entity.type
_entity.pdbx_description
1 polymer ?
#
loop_
_entity_poly.entity_id
_entity_poly.type
_entity_poly.pdbx_seq_one_letter_code
_entity_poly.pdbx_strand_id
1 'polypeptide(L)'
;MRWLRLIPFVMVTSMGGCTREGGLDDVFDFDFNNGLSIESTGDVVQLPMAYIDTSYQWSSVHINLNDGAIGDSLLSMCGNWYYQVNPSATVEIWFSGESIGDGVYEFESEAGSNDFTIQIKNDLTFGPAFEFGSQVTENSILSQSVVAHGFTNISNGEPHEVTHASIKIEDFNSPGQTLRYVLELRNEDRIRGSFNGTMESFKRIEFDGDCD
;
A
#
# COMPACT_ATOMS: atom_id res chain seq x y z
N MET A 1 -43.89 -3.49 62.54
CA MET A 1 -43.96 -2.54 61.40
C MET A 1 -42.52 -2.07 61.15
N ARG A 2 -41.70 -2.83 60.42
CA ARG A 2 -41.49 -2.80 58.96
C ARG A 2 -41.32 -1.38 58.44
N TRP A 3 -40.09 -1.00 58.08
CA TRP A 3 -39.68 -0.47 56.76
C TRP A 3 -38.15 -0.64 56.64
N LEU A 4 -37.71 -1.74 56.00
CA LEU A 4 -36.37 -1.85 55.42
C LEU A 4 -36.40 -1.09 54.08
N ARG A 5 -35.49 -0.15 53.86
CA ARG A 5 -35.26 0.45 52.54
C ARG A 5 -34.32 -0.48 51.76
N LEU A 6 -34.84 -1.07 50.69
CA LEU A 6 -34.08 -1.75 49.65
C LEU A 6 -33.33 -0.69 48.83
N ILE A 7 -32.00 -0.79 48.78
CA ILE A 7 -31.15 -0.07 47.84
C ILE A 7 -31.00 -0.99 46.61
N PRO A 8 -31.35 -0.54 45.39
CA PRO A 8 -31.12 -1.35 44.20
C PRO A 8 -29.62 -1.39 43.90
N PHE A 9 -29.07 -2.60 43.88
CA PHE A 9 -27.76 -2.91 43.34
C PHE A 9 -27.84 -2.79 41.82
N VAL A 10 -27.27 -1.72 41.25
CA VAL A 10 -27.06 -1.64 39.80
C VAL A 10 -25.79 -2.43 39.51
N MET A 11 -25.96 -3.66 39.05
CA MET A 11 -24.87 -4.47 38.53
C MET A 11 -24.58 -4.00 37.10
N VAL A 12 -23.61 -3.10 36.95
CA VAL A 12 -23.02 -2.79 35.66
C VAL A 12 -22.07 -3.94 35.33
N THR A 13 -22.55 -4.90 34.55
CA THR A 13 -21.68 -5.83 33.84
C THR A 13 -21.03 -5.06 32.69
N SER A 14 -19.89 -4.44 32.94
CA SER A 14 -18.98 -4.08 31.85
C SER A 14 -18.48 -5.40 31.26
N MET A 15 -18.97 -5.74 30.07
CA MET A 15 -18.33 -6.74 29.23
C MET A 15 -16.92 -6.20 28.95
N GLY A 16 -15.94 -6.71 29.69
CA GLY A 16 -14.53 -6.51 29.37
C GLY A 16 -14.28 -7.19 28.04
N GLY A 17 -14.36 -6.41 26.96
CA GLY A 17 -13.70 -6.77 25.72
C GLY A 17 -12.22 -6.92 26.03
N CYS A 18 -11.65 -8.06 25.70
CA CYS A 18 -10.22 -8.28 25.76
C CYS A 18 -9.55 -7.33 24.76
N THR A 19 -9.21 -6.12 25.20
CA THR A 19 -8.25 -5.29 24.49
C THR A 19 -6.90 -5.95 24.71
N ARG A 20 -6.26 -6.38 23.62
CA ARG A 20 -4.90 -6.90 23.63
C ARG A 20 -3.97 -5.72 23.95
N GLU A 21 -3.82 -5.41 25.25
CA GLU A 21 -2.87 -4.42 25.77
C GLU A 21 -1.44 -4.99 25.65
N GLY A 22 -0.92 -4.94 24.43
CA GLY A 22 0.49 -5.20 24.08
C GLY A 22 0.75 -4.47 22.77
N GLY A 23 1.54 -3.40 22.85
CA GLY A 23 1.52 -2.27 21.92
C GLY A 23 1.80 -2.62 20.48
N LEU A 24 0.84 -2.34 19.60
CA LEU A 24 1.08 -2.24 18.16
C LEU A 24 2.11 -1.15 17.84
N ASP A 25 2.29 -0.15 18.71
CA ASP A 25 3.30 0.90 18.52
C ASP A 25 4.74 0.34 18.45
N ASP A 26 5.08 -0.69 19.23
CA ASP A 26 6.43 -1.29 19.20
C ASP A 26 6.71 -1.98 17.85
N VAL A 27 5.66 -2.46 17.17
CA VAL A 27 5.79 -3.08 15.84
C VAL A 27 6.21 -2.04 14.80
N PHE A 28 5.81 -0.78 14.98
CA PHE A 28 6.05 0.31 14.06
C PHE A 28 7.20 1.25 14.48
N ASP A 29 8.00 0.87 15.49
CA ASP A 29 9.19 1.63 15.92
C ASP A 29 10.37 1.41 14.96
N PHE A 30 10.22 1.93 13.74
CA PHE A 30 11.26 1.94 12.71
C PHE A 30 11.05 3.10 11.72
N ASP A 31 12.14 3.47 11.05
CA ASP A 31 12.12 4.38 9.91
C ASP A 31 13.24 4.01 8.92
N PHE A 32 12.84 3.64 7.70
CA PHE A 32 13.73 3.33 6.58
C PHE A 32 13.96 4.53 5.65
N ASN A 33 13.55 5.73 6.07
CA ASN A 33 13.73 6.99 5.33
C ASN A 33 13.21 6.88 3.90
N ASN A 34 11.90 6.65 3.75
CA ASN A 34 11.22 6.46 2.47
C ASN A 34 11.78 5.26 1.71
N GLY A 35 11.59 4.06 2.28
CA GLY A 35 12.10 2.83 1.71
C GLY A 35 11.54 1.59 2.40
N LEU A 36 12.00 0.43 1.95
CA LEU A 36 11.68 -0.86 2.52
C LEU A 36 12.93 -1.70 2.76
N SER A 37 12.85 -2.61 3.71
CA SER A 37 13.86 -3.62 4.00
C SER A 37 13.23 -5.00 3.99
N ILE A 38 13.94 -5.94 3.36
CA ILE A 38 13.61 -7.38 3.37
C ILE A 38 14.56 -8.02 4.38
N GLU A 39 14.01 -8.64 5.42
CA GLU A 39 14.80 -9.15 6.56
C GLU A 39 15.82 -10.21 6.13
N SER A 40 15.44 -11.11 5.22
CA SER A 40 16.32 -12.18 4.74
C SER A 40 17.54 -11.69 3.95
N THR A 41 17.42 -10.60 3.19
CA THR A 41 18.55 -10.05 2.41
C THR A 41 19.28 -8.93 3.15
N GLY A 42 18.59 -8.23 4.06
CA GLY A 42 19.09 -7.04 4.72
C GLY A 42 19.21 -5.82 3.77
N ASP A 43 18.76 -5.96 2.52
CA ASP A 43 18.79 -4.87 1.55
C ASP A 43 17.75 -3.81 1.92
N VAL A 44 18.09 -2.55 1.64
CA VAL A 44 17.16 -1.44 1.73
C VAL A 44 16.92 -0.89 0.34
N VAL A 45 15.67 -0.94 -0.11
CA VAL A 45 15.23 -0.35 -1.37
C VAL A 45 14.61 1.01 -1.05
N GLN A 46 15.13 2.07 -1.65
CA GLN A 46 14.61 3.42 -1.46
C GLN A 46 13.40 3.65 -2.36
N LEU A 47 12.33 4.21 -1.80
CA LEU A 47 11.06 4.52 -2.44
C LEU A 47 10.67 5.97 -2.09
N PRO A 48 11.44 6.98 -2.56
CA PRO A 48 11.25 8.38 -2.19
C PRO A 48 9.93 9.00 -2.67
N MET A 49 9.23 8.35 -3.59
CA MET A 49 8.00 8.85 -4.19
C MET A 49 6.79 8.11 -3.64
N ALA A 50 5.71 8.86 -3.37
CA ALA A 50 4.42 8.29 -3.04
C ALA A 50 3.27 9.05 -3.70
N TYR A 51 2.29 8.32 -4.21
CA TYR A 51 1.05 8.90 -4.72
C TYR A 51 -0.19 8.14 -4.27
N ILE A 52 -1.31 8.86 -4.30
CA ILE A 52 -2.64 8.34 -3.96
C ILE A 52 -3.58 8.52 -5.16
N ASP A 53 -4.21 7.43 -5.61
CA ASP A 53 -5.30 7.43 -6.57
C ASP A 53 -6.61 7.13 -5.86
N THR A 54 -7.55 8.07 -5.96
CA THR A 54 -8.90 7.96 -5.38
C THR A 54 -10.00 8.12 -6.43
N SER A 55 -9.67 8.19 -7.73
CA SER A 55 -10.61 8.73 -8.72
C SER A 55 -10.60 8.04 -10.07
N TYR A 56 -9.51 7.36 -10.45
CA TYR A 56 -9.31 7.07 -11.86
C TYR A 56 -9.78 5.67 -12.29
N GLN A 57 -9.45 4.61 -11.56
CA GLN A 57 -9.72 3.23 -12.02
C GLN A 57 -10.52 2.37 -11.04
N TRP A 58 -10.67 2.81 -9.81
CA TRP A 58 -11.20 2.01 -8.71
C TRP A 58 -12.18 2.85 -7.91
N SER A 59 -13.24 2.23 -7.41
CA SER A 59 -14.09 2.84 -6.38
C SER A 59 -13.40 2.86 -5.01
N SER A 60 -12.09 2.68 -4.96
CA SER A 60 -11.33 2.48 -3.73
C SER A 60 -10.00 3.24 -3.75
N VAL A 61 -9.43 3.44 -2.57
CA VAL A 61 -8.16 4.17 -2.42
C VAL A 61 -6.99 3.27 -2.78
N HIS A 62 -6.10 3.76 -3.63
CA HIS A 62 -4.87 3.09 -4.02
C HIS A 62 -3.66 3.96 -3.68
N ILE A 63 -2.75 3.45 -2.86
CA ILE A 63 -1.46 4.10 -2.56
C ILE A 63 -0.37 3.37 -3.34
N ASN A 64 0.55 4.13 -3.93
CA ASN A 64 1.75 3.59 -4.54
C ASN A 64 2.98 4.29 -3.96
N LEU A 65 4.00 3.50 -3.61
CA LEU A 65 5.34 3.98 -3.25
C LEU A 65 6.34 3.45 -4.28
N ASN A 66 7.25 4.28 -4.77
CA ASN A 66 8.23 3.88 -5.78
C ASN A 66 9.49 4.76 -5.78
N ASP A 67 10.44 4.38 -6.64
CA ASP A 67 11.71 5.06 -6.88
C ASP A 67 11.77 5.81 -8.22
N GLY A 68 10.62 6.01 -8.86
CA GLY A 68 10.46 6.87 -10.02
C GLY A 68 10.59 8.36 -9.68
N ALA A 69 10.13 9.25 -10.55
CA ALA A 69 10.27 10.70 -10.37
C ALA A 69 8.92 11.45 -10.45
N ILE A 70 8.88 12.65 -9.87
CA ILE A 70 7.76 13.60 -9.97
C ILE A 70 7.44 13.83 -11.46
N GLY A 71 6.30 13.31 -11.91
CA GLY A 71 6.04 13.12 -13.33
C GLY A 71 5.45 11.76 -13.69
N ASP A 72 5.42 10.81 -12.75
CA ASP A 72 4.70 9.51 -12.88
C ASP A 72 3.17 9.66 -12.84
N SER A 73 2.71 10.74 -13.45
CA SER A 73 1.47 10.72 -14.18
C SER A 73 1.62 9.74 -15.32
N LEU A 74 0.64 8.87 -15.54
CA LEU A 74 0.57 8.24 -16.86
C LEU A 74 0.39 9.38 -17.87
N LEU A 75 1.38 9.54 -18.75
CA LEU A 75 1.37 10.48 -19.85
C LEU A 75 0.76 9.79 -21.05
N SER A 76 -0.29 10.37 -21.62
CA SER A 76 -0.88 9.90 -22.88
C SER A 76 -0.59 10.90 -23.98
N MET A 77 0.03 10.42 -25.05
CA MET A 77 -0.01 11.05 -26.36
C MET A 77 -0.61 10.02 -27.32
N CYS A 78 -1.70 10.39 -28.00
CA CYS A 78 -2.39 9.50 -28.93
C CYS A 78 -2.88 8.16 -28.31
N GLY A 79 -3.19 8.15 -27.01
CA GLY A 79 -3.74 6.99 -26.30
C GLY A 79 -2.72 6.06 -25.65
N ASN A 80 -1.42 6.35 -25.73
CA ASN A 80 -0.37 5.47 -25.20
C ASN A 80 0.17 6.00 -23.89
N TRP A 81 0.09 5.18 -22.84
CA TRP A 81 0.49 5.57 -21.50
C TRP A 81 1.93 5.19 -21.19
N TYR A 82 2.67 6.10 -20.57
CA TYR A 82 4.02 5.84 -20.08
C TYR A 82 4.34 6.65 -18.82
N TYR A 83 5.21 6.10 -17.98
CA TYR A 83 5.85 6.84 -16.89
C TYR A 83 6.89 7.81 -17.45
N GLN A 84 7.02 8.98 -16.83
CA GLN A 84 8.08 9.93 -17.20
C GLN A 84 9.46 9.37 -16.87
N VAL A 85 9.59 8.70 -15.72
CA VAL A 85 10.78 7.95 -15.32
C VAL A 85 10.31 6.60 -14.80
N ASN A 86 10.69 5.53 -15.49
CA ASN A 86 10.29 4.19 -15.11
C ASN A 86 10.83 3.82 -13.71
N PRO A 87 9.97 3.40 -12.76
CA PRO A 87 10.43 2.91 -11.47
C PRO A 87 11.16 1.57 -11.63
N SER A 88 12.13 1.29 -10.77
CA SER A 88 12.75 -0.04 -10.67
C SER A 88 12.14 -0.87 -9.55
N ALA A 89 11.44 -0.24 -8.60
CA ALA A 89 10.70 -0.88 -7.52
C ALA A 89 9.39 -0.16 -7.21
N THR A 90 8.38 -0.92 -6.82
CA THR A 90 7.08 -0.36 -6.42
C THR A 90 6.41 -1.18 -5.31
N VAL A 91 5.68 -0.47 -4.46
CA VAL A 91 4.76 -0.98 -3.47
C VAL A 91 3.38 -0.44 -3.82
N GLU A 92 2.45 -1.33 -4.10
CA GLU A 92 1.07 -1.02 -4.48
C GLU A 92 0.14 -1.52 -3.37
N ILE A 93 -0.72 -0.63 -2.86
CA ILE A 93 -1.62 -0.91 -1.74
C ILE A 93 -3.03 -0.50 -2.12
N TRP A 94 -3.93 -1.46 -2.26
CA TRP A 94 -5.33 -1.24 -2.60
C TRP A 94 -6.18 -1.39 -1.35
N PHE A 95 -6.76 -0.32 -0.85
CA PHE A 95 -7.71 -0.38 0.26
C PHE A 95 -9.07 -0.88 -0.24
N SER A 96 -9.77 -1.60 0.61
CA SER A 96 -11.15 -2.04 0.36
C SER A 96 -12.17 -0.91 0.53
N GLY A 97 -11.80 0.14 1.28
CA GLY A 97 -12.64 1.31 1.53
C GLY A 97 -12.50 2.41 0.47
N GLU A 98 -13.55 3.23 0.34
CA GLU A 98 -13.56 4.42 -0.52
C GLU A 98 -12.82 5.61 0.10
N SER A 99 -12.47 5.52 1.38
CA SER A 99 -11.73 6.54 2.13
C SER A 99 -10.79 5.89 3.14
N ILE A 100 -9.66 6.55 3.38
CA ILE A 100 -8.69 6.17 4.42
C ILE A 100 -8.41 7.38 5.33
N GLY A 101 -7.85 7.12 6.51
CA GLY A 101 -7.46 8.12 7.49
C GLY A 101 -6.42 7.55 8.44
N ASP A 102 -6.21 8.22 9.57
CA ASP A 102 -5.27 7.74 10.58
C ASP A 102 -5.75 6.45 11.23
N GLY A 103 -4.83 5.52 11.45
CA GLY A 103 -5.15 4.24 12.07
C GLY A 103 -4.22 3.11 11.68
N VAL A 104 -4.58 1.92 12.15
CA VAL A 104 -3.93 0.66 11.78
C VAL A 104 -4.91 -0.15 10.93
N TYR A 105 -4.42 -0.62 9.80
CA TYR A 105 -5.13 -1.44 8.84
C TYR A 105 -4.47 -2.82 8.77
N GLU A 106 -5.28 -3.86 8.63
CA GLU A 106 -4.81 -5.24 8.72
C GLU A 106 -5.19 -6.08 7.48
N PHE A 107 -4.31 -7.02 7.16
CA PHE A 107 -4.48 -8.05 6.16
C PHE A 107 -4.09 -9.41 6.75
N GLU A 108 -4.91 -10.42 6.51
CA GLU A 108 -4.63 -11.83 6.79
C GLU A 108 -5.10 -12.68 5.60
N SER A 109 -4.24 -13.60 5.13
CA SER A 109 -4.50 -14.36 3.90
C SER A 109 -5.75 -15.25 4.00
N GLU A 110 -6.05 -15.73 5.21
CA GLU A 110 -7.19 -16.62 5.50
C GLU A 110 -8.44 -15.88 6.00
N ALA A 111 -8.38 -14.54 6.12
CA ALA A 111 -9.52 -13.76 6.55
C ALA A 111 -10.61 -13.68 5.46
N GLY A 112 -11.88 -13.65 5.89
CA GLY A 112 -13.01 -13.49 4.98
C GLY A 112 -13.12 -12.10 4.34
N SER A 113 -12.42 -11.10 4.90
CA SER A 113 -12.33 -9.72 4.41
C SER A 113 -11.08 -9.06 4.97
N ASN A 114 -10.39 -8.27 4.15
CA ASN A 114 -9.19 -7.51 4.54
C ASN A 114 -9.40 -6.00 4.31
N ASP A 115 -8.69 -5.18 5.08
CA ASP A 115 -8.75 -3.71 4.94
C ASP A 115 -8.09 -3.23 3.63
N PHE A 116 -7.09 -3.99 3.16
CA PHE A 116 -6.35 -3.72 1.93
C PHE A 116 -5.81 -5.01 1.32
N THR A 117 -5.30 -4.93 0.09
CA THR A 117 -4.36 -5.88 -0.51
C THR A 117 -3.06 -5.15 -0.86
N ILE A 118 -1.95 -5.85 -0.91
CA ILE A 118 -0.63 -5.25 -1.16
C ILE A 118 0.18 -6.06 -2.18
N GLN A 119 0.99 -5.39 -2.99
CA GLN A 119 1.97 -6.02 -3.87
C GLN A 119 3.28 -5.25 -3.82
N ILE A 120 4.39 -5.97 -3.74
CA ILE A 120 5.74 -5.40 -3.82
C ILE A 120 6.45 -6.05 -5.01
N LYS A 121 6.97 -5.20 -5.89
CA LYS A 121 7.71 -5.57 -7.09
C LYS A 121 9.05 -4.86 -7.12
N ASN A 122 10.09 -5.55 -7.57
CA ASN A 122 11.41 -5.00 -7.83
C ASN A 122 11.91 -5.46 -9.21
N ASP A 123 13.09 -5.00 -9.60
CA ASP A 123 13.72 -5.29 -10.89
C ASP A 123 12.77 -5.05 -12.08
N LEU A 124 11.92 -4.01 -11.96
CA LEU A 124 11.02 -3.66 -13.04
C LEU A 124 11.85 -3.19 -14.23
N THR A 125 11.62 -3.79 -15.38
CA THR A 125 12.16 -3.33 -16.65
C THR A 125 11.04 -3.06 -17.62
N PHE A 126 11.27 -2.09 -18.49
CA PHE A 126 10.26 -1.57 -19.38
C PHE A 126 10.77 -1.59 -20.82
N GLY A 127 9.84 -1.79 -21.73
CA GLY A 127 10.09 -1.72 -23.16
C GLY A 127 10.28 -0.29 -23.62
N PRO A 128 10.76 -0.09 -24.87
CA PRO A 128 10.81 1.25 -25.43
C PRO A 128 9.39 1.82 -25.54
N ALA A 129 9.20 3.05 -25.08
CA ALA A 129 8.13 3.89 -25.59
C ALA A 129 8.52 4.27 -27.02
N PHE A 130 7.84 3.73 -28.03
CA PHE A 130 8.20 3.99 -29.43
C PHE A 130 6.98 4.30 -30.28
N GLU A 131 7.14 5.34 -31.09
CA GLU A 131 6.21 5.79 -32.12
C GLU A 131 6.86 5.62 -33.49
N PHE A 132 6.24 4.85 -34.38
CA PHE A 132 6.67 4.74 -35.78
C PHE A 132 5.49 4.57 -36.72
N GLY A 133 5.23 5.62 -37.49
CA GLY A 133 4.01 5.69 -38.30
C GLY A 133 2.77 5.55 -37.40
N SER A 134 1.81 4.73 -37.83
CA SER A 134 0.57 4.48 -37.07
C SER A 134 0.69 3.39 -36.00
N GLN A 135 1.89 2.90 -35.69
CA GLN A 135 2.11 1.92 -34.63
C GLN A 135 2.79 2.59 -33.46
N VAL A 136 2.09 2.60 -32.33
CA VAL A 136 2.65 3.01 -31.06
C VAL A 136 2.68 1.80 -30.15
N THR A 137 3.83 1.58 -29.52
CA THR A 137 3.98 0.55 -28.49
C THR A 137 4.05 1.24 -27.14
N GLU A 138 3.14 0.86 -26.25
CA GLU A 138 3.11 1.34 -24.85
C GLU A 138 4.42 0.98 -24.13
N ASN A 139 4.80 1.83 -23.17
CA ASN A 139 5.93 1.61 -22.25
C ASN A 139 5.59 0.47 -21.27
N SER A 140 5.52 -0.74 -21.80
CA SER A 140 5.03 -1.93 -21.12
C SER A 140 6.13 -2.56 -20.26
N ILE A 141 5.74 -3.13 -19.14
CA ILE A 141 6.64 -3.91 -18.27
C ILE A 141 7.08 -5.16 -19.04
N LEU A 142 8.39 -5.31 -19.26
CA LEU A 142 8.99 -6.49 -19.89
C LEU A 142 9.31 -7.58 -18.87
N SER A 143 9.81 -7.17 -17.70
CA SER A 143 10.12 -8.08 -16.61
C SER A 143 9.88 -7.41 -15.27
N GLN A 144 9.66 -8.24 -14.26
CA GLN A 144 9.52 -7.85 -12.87
C GLN A 144 9.85 -9.05 -12.00
N SER A 145 10.33 -8.77 -10.79
CA SER A 145 10.47 -9.73 -9.70
C SER A 145 9.39 -9.41 -8.66
N VAL A 146 8.58 -10.41 -8.30
CA VAL A 146 7.56 -10.25 -7.24
C VAL A 146 8.23 -10.55 -5.92
N VAL A 147 8.26 -9.56 -5.03
CA VAL A 147 8.85 -9.69 -3.70
C VAL A 147 7.80 -10.16 -2.69
N ALA A 148 6.60 -9.59 -2.78
CA ALA A 148 5.48 -9.94 -1.92
C ALA A 148 4.14 -9.69 -2.62
N HIS A 149 3.13 -10.49 -2.32
CA HIS A 149 1.76 -10.27 -2.77
C HIS A 149 0.71 -10.76 -1.76
N GLY A 150 -0.26 -9.91 -1.47
CA GLY A 150 -1.43 -10.17 -0.62
C GLY A 150 -2.70 -10.31 -1.45
N PHE A 151 -2.68 -11.11 -2.52
CA PHE A 151 -3.84 -11.42 -3.34
C PHE A 151 -4.27 -12.88 -3.16
N THR A 152 -5.55 -13.09 -2.90
CA THR A 152 -6.15 -14.41 -2.64
C THR A 152 -6.39 -15.25 -3.90
N ASN A 153 -6.14 -14.69 -5.09
CA ASN A 153 -6.39 -15.35 -6.39
C ASN A 153 -5.11 -15.86 -7.08
N ILE A 154 -3.96 -15.78 -6.41
CA ILE A 154 -2.68 -16.30 -6.88
C ILE A 154 -2.43 -17.64 -6.17
N SER A 155 -1.70 -18.56 -6.81
CA SER A 155 -1.41 -19.90 -6.28
C SER A 155 -0.98 -19.86 -4.80
N ASN A 156 -1.85 -20.33 -3.91
CA ASN A 156 -1.54 -20.49 -2.49
C ASN A 156 -0.34 -21.43 -2.34
N GLY A 157 0.76 -20.93 -1.76
CA GLY A 157 1.97 -21.73 -1.53
C GLY A 157 3.26 -21.14 -2.12
N GLU A 158 3.22 -19.99 -2.77
CA GLU A 158 4.43 -19.28 -3.20
C GLU A 158 5.14 -18.64 -2.00
N PRO A 159 6.49 -18.60 -1.97
CA PRO A 159 7.24 -18.01 -0.85
C PRO A 159 6.98 -16.51 -0.67
N HIS A 160 6.54 -15.82 -1.73
CA HIS A 160 6.23 -14.40 -1.75
C HIS A 160 4.79 -14.07 -1.32
N GLU A 161 4.00 -15.08 -0.96
CA GLU A 161 2.65 -14.88 -0.44
C GLU A 161 2.71 -14.18 0.92
N VAL A 162 1.98 -13.07 1.07
CA VAL A 162 1.80 -12.39 2.34
C VAL A 162 0.78 -13.18 3.16
N THR A 163 1.14 -13.61 4.36
CA THR A 163 0.25 -14.31 5.30
C THR A 163 -0.43 -13.34 6.25
N HIS A 164 0.32 -12.32 6.70
CA HIS A 164 -0.18 -11.24 7.53
C HIS A 164 0.48 -9.93 7.13
N ALA A 165 -0.25 -8.81 7.18
CA ALA A 165 0.34 -7.50 7.04
C ALA A 165 -0.42 -6.44 7.82
N SER A 166 0.31 -5.48 8.36
CA SER A 166 -0.23 -4.35 9.11
C SER A 166 0.32 -3.05 8.55
N ILE A 167 -0.55 -2.06 8.35
CA ILE A 167 -0.18 -0.71 7.90
C ILE A 167 -0.64 0.30 8.95
N LYS A 168 0.26 1.15 9.41
CA LYS A 168 -0.06 2.31 10.26
C LYS A 168 0.05 3.58 9.43
N ILE A 169 -1.00 4.40 9.45
CA ILE A 169 -1.03 5.73 8.86
C ILE A 169 -1.23 6.74 9.99
N GLU A 170 -0.41 7.79 9.99
CA GLU A 170 -0.47 8.89 10.96
C GLU A 170 -0.42 10.23 10.23
N ASP A 171 -1.15 11.22 10.74
CA ASP A 171 -1.25 12.58 10.20
C ASP A 171 -1.62 12.63 8.70
N PHE A 172 -2.53 11.76 8.25
CA PHE A 172 -2.94 11.60 6.86
C PHE A 172 -3.36 12.93 6.22
N ASN A 173 -2.98 13.14 4.95
CA ASN A 173 -3.18 14.38 4.20
C ASN A 173 -2.45 15.60 4.79
N SER A 174 -1.38 15.39 5.56
CA SER A 174 -0.50 16.47 6.04
C SER A 174 0.93 16.35 5.50
N PRO A 175 1.72 17.44 5.54
CA PRO A 175 3.16 17.37 5.22
C PRO A 175 3.97 16.45 6.13
N GLY A 176 3.48 16.19 7.34
CA GLY A 176 4.14 15.31 8.32
C GLY A 176 3.59 13.90 8.32
N GLN A 177 2.75 13.53 7.34
CA GLN A 177 2.15 12.21 7.34
C GLN A 177 3.21 11.12 7.30
N THR A 178 2.93 10.03 8.00
CA THR A 178 3.75 8.83 7.97
C THR A 178 2.90 7.62 7.62
N LEU A 179 3.47 6.76 6.80
CA LEU A 179 2.93 5.43 6.50
C LEU A 179 4.03 4.43 6.86
N ARG A 180 3.72 3.46 7.70
CA ARG A 180 4.61 2.35 8.02
C ARG A 180 3.88 1.04 7.78
N TYR A 181 4.57 0.05 7.27
CA TYR A 181 3.99 -1.26 7.03
C TYR A 181 4.94 -2.38 7.42
N VAL A 182 4.34 -3.49 7.85
CA VAL A 182 5.03 -4.74 8.17
C VAL A 182 4.26 -5.86 7.47
N LEU A 183 4.99 -6.69 6.72
CA LEU A 183 4.47 -7.87 6.05
C LEU A 183 5.19 -9.09 6.63
N GLU A 184 4.44 -10.13 6.90
CA GLU A 184 4.93 -11.48 7.15
C GLU A 184 4.60 -12.33 5.93
N LEU A 185 5.62 -13.00 5.39
CA LEU A 185 5.50 -13.86 4.22
C LEU A 185 5.32 -15.32 4.64
N ARG A 186 4.84 -16.15 3.71
CA ARG A 186 4.64 -17.59 3.94
C ARG A 186 5.94 -18.35 4.24
N ASN A 187 7.08 -17.88 3.74
CA ASN A 187 8.39 -18.42 4.08
C ASN A 187 8.95 -17.91 5.42
N GLU A 188 8.13 -17.25 6.25
CA GLU A 188 8.49 -16.62 7.52
C GLU A 188 9.45 -15.41 7.39
N ASP A 189 9.73 -14.96 6.16
CA ASP A 189 10.46 -13.72 5.93
C ASP A 189 9.58 -12.51 6.22
N ARG A 190 10.22 -11.37 6.50
CA ARG A 190 9.54 -10.14 6.88
C ARG A 190 10.00 -8.98 6.03
N ILE A 191 9.03 -8.16 5.63
CA ILE A 191 9.29 -6.92 4.93
C ILE A 191 8.74 -5.79 5.78
N ARG A 192 9.58 -4.77 6.00
CA ARG A 192 9.16 -3.55 6.68
C ARG A 192 9.45 -2.37 5.79
N GLY A 193 8.56 -1.39 5.74
CA GLY A 193 8.83 -0.17 5.00
C GLY A 193 8.13 1.02 5.60
N SER A 194 8.68 2.18 5.32
CA SER A 194 8.16 3.46 5.80
C SER A 194 8.22 4.51 4.71
N PHE A 195 7.26 5.42 4.78
CA PHE A 195 7.21 6.63 3.99
C PHE A 195 6.85 7.80 4.91
N ASN A 196 7.54 8.92 4.73
CA ASN A 196 7.38 10.17 5.45
C ASN A 196 7.37 11.31 4.42
N GLY A 197 6.30 12.10 4.46
CA GLY A 197 6.07 13.22 3.56
C GLY A 197 4.73 13.15 2.85
N THR A 198 4.42 14.16 2.05
CA THR A 198 3.13 14.27 1.35
C THR A 198 3.03 13.26 0.21
N MET A 199 1.94 12.48 0.20
CA MET A 199 1.52 11.67 -0.95
C MET A 199 0.88 12.60 -1.96
N GLU A 200 1.43 12.64 -3.16
CA GLU A 200 0.84 13.43 -4.23
C GLU A 200 -0.44 12.77 -4.76
N SER A 201 -1.42 13.55 -5.21
CA SER A 201 -2.51 12.97 -5.98
C SER A 201 -1.98 12.38 -7.28
N PHE A 202 -2.39 11.16 -7.61
CA PHE A 202 -2.11 10.56 -8.90
C PHE A 202 -2.72 11.44 -10.00
N LYS A 203 -1.91 11.75 -11.00
CA LYS A 203 -2.30 12.61 -12.12
C LYS A 203 -2.27 11.78 -13.39
N ARG A 204 -3.15 12.09 -14.34
CA ARG A 204 -2.98 11.66 -15.73
C ARG A 204 -2.85 12.90 -16.58
N ILE A 205 -1.86 12.89 -17.46
CA ILE A 205 -1.59 14.01 -18.33
C ILE A 205 -1.85 13.52 -19.74
N GLU A 206 -2.91 14.04 -20.35
CA GLU A 206 -3.22 13.84 -21.75
C GLU A 206 -2.73 15.04 -22.54
N PHE A 207 -2.02 14.78 -23.64
CA PHE A 207 -1.69 15.82 -24.62
C PHE A 207 -2.61 15.67 -25.83
N ASP A 208 -3.25 16.76 -26.22
CA ASP A 208 -3.89 16.89 -27.53
C ASP A 208 -2.79 16.90 -28.60
N GLY A 209 -2.39 15.71 -29.06
CA GLY A 209 -1.57 15.51 -30.23
C GLY A 209 -2.43 15.45 -31.48
N ASP A 210 -1.94 16.00 -32.59
CA ASP A 210 -2.49 15.73 -33.93
C ASP A 210 -2.05 14.31 -34.33
N CYS A 211 -2.85 13.35 -33.91
CA CYS A 211 -2.58 11.92 -34.02
C CYS A 211 -3.19 11.37 -35.32
N ASP A 212 -2.76 11.92 -36.45
CA ASP A 212 -3.20 11.59 -37.82
C ASP A 212 -2.31 10.53 -38.50
#